data_AF-A0A173S657-F1
#
_entry.id   AF-A0A173S657-F1
#
_cell.length_a   1.000
_cell.length_b   1.000
_cell.length_c   1.000
_cell.angle_alpha   90.00
_cell.angle_beta   90.00
_cell.angle_gamma   90.00
#
_symmetry.space_group_name_H-M   'P 1'
#
loop_
_entity.id
_entity.type
_entity.pdbx_description
1 polymer ?
#
loop_
_entity_poly.entity_id
_entity_poly.type
_entity_poly.pdbx_seq_one_letter_code
_entity_poly.pdbx_strand_id
1 'polypeptide(L)'
;MKNGAYWKKRFKQIEESQHQQGLRCYADIEKQYLAAQRQMEAKINAWYQRFAKNNEISLVEARRLLNSSELDELKWDVEQYIRYGKENAINGQWMKELENASAKVHINRLEALKLQMQQSLEVLFGNQLDSVDSTIRDAYQSGFLHTAYEIQKGIGTGWSFTSPNDRLIDTVIHKPWAADGQTFSDRIWTNKQKLVNELNTTMVQNIITGADSQKTIDALARKMNVSKQNAGRLVMTEQAAFSNAAQKDCFAELGVEQFEVLETLDGFTCSLCGSMDGQHFPMSQYEIGVTAPPFHPNCRGCTCPYFEDDFGVPGERAARGEDGKTYYVPGNMTYEEWKSSFADGNNAAKDRLGIITNNNESNPNYYDFKGKNVDTVESEICKFDHEVGVIFDNGKAVNCQLGNEDTIEFTKYQLKMMKGKDVTHNHPLSTPPSPEDLYLLVNYKVKSFRTCGENGTYVLEYNEQVEKLPDFKTFSDTYDEIIYELQDKYYDEVKHGMKQVDAIILLGEAAWERLYELYNVKPRFERR
;
A
#
# COMPACT_ATOMS: atom_id res chain seq x y z
N MET A 1 6.17 20.43 -9.47
CA MET A 1 5.83 20.49 -8.03
C MET A 1 7.02 19.90 -7.29
N LYS A 2 7.52 20.57 -6.24
CA LYS A 2 8.64 20.03 -5.45
C LYS A 2 8.29 18.62 -4.96
N ASN A 3 9.11 17.63 -5.31
CA ASN A 3 8.89 16.20 -5.10
C ASN A 3 8.54 15.89 -3.63
N GLY A 4 9.19 16.56 -2.67
CA GLY A 4 8.89 16.43 -1.24
C GLY A 4 7.45 16.74 -0.83
N ALA A 5 6.81 17.78 -1.38
CA ALA A 5 5.44 18.13 -0.98
C ALA A 5 4.40 17.06 -1.38
N TYR A 6 4.65 16.35 -2.49
CA TYR A 6 3.85 15.21 -2.91
C TYR A 6 3.96 14.06 -1.90
N TRP A 7 5.19 13.64 -1.58
CA TRP A 7 5.43 12.55 -0.63
C TRP A 7 4.85 12.85 0.75
N LYS A 8 5.10 14.04 1.29
CA LYS A 8 4.54 14.46 2.58
C LYS A 8 3.03 14.35 2.64
N LYS A 9 2.35 14.81 1.59
CA LYS A 9 0.88 14.74 1.51
C LYS A 9 0.38 13.30 1.46
N ARG A 10 1.00 12.44 0.65
CA ARG A 10 0.56 11.04 0.47
C ARG A 10 0.81 10.18 1.70
N PHE A 11 1.99 10.28 2.29
CA PHE A 11 2.34 9.50 3.46
C PHE A 11 1.57 9.94 4.71
N LYS A 12 1.24 11.24 4.84
CA LYS A 12 0.29 11.71 5.87
C LYS A 12 -1.12 11.15 5.68
N GLN A 13 -1.58 10.96 4.44
CA GLN A 13 -2.88 10.33 4.16
C GLN A 13 -2.87 8.83 4.52
N ILE A 14 -1.76 8.14 4.27
CA ILE A 14 -1.59 6.74 4.68
C ILE A 14 -1.61 6.64 6.21
N GLU A 15 -0.84 7.47 6.91
CA GLU A 15 -0.81 7.50 8.38
C GLU A 15 -2.19 7.75 8.96
N GLU A 16 -2.91 8.77 8.49
CA GLU A 16 -4.28 9.06 8.95
C GLU A 16 -5.21 7.86 8.74
N SER A 17 -5.12 7.20 7.59
CA SER A 17 -5.93 6.00 7.32
C SER A 17 -5.65 4.87 8.32
N GLN A 18 -4.37 4.62 8.62
CA GLN A 18 -3.96 3.60 9.58
C GLN A 18 -4.31 4.00 11.02
N HIS A 19 -4.19 5.28 11.36
CA HIS A 19 -4.60 5.84 12.65
C HIS A 19 -6.10 5.59 12.92
N GLN A 20 -6.94 5.78 11.90
CA GLN A 20 -8.38 5.46 12.00
C GLN A 20 -8.64 3.97 12.25
N GLN A 21 -7.79 3.05 11.76
CA GLN A 21 -7.90 1.63 12.08
C GLN A 21 -7.64 1.38 13.58
N GLY A 22 -6.59 2.01 14.14
CA GLY A 22 -6.30 1.97 15.58
C GLY A 22 -7.46 2.50 16.43
N LEU A 23 -8.06 3.62 16.03
CA LEU A 23 -9.23 4.19 16.72
C LEU A 23 -10.45 3.27 16.71
N ARG A 24 -10.71 2.57 15.60
CA ARG A 24 -11.80 1.57 15.50
C ARG A 24 -11.54 0.39 16.43
N CYS A 25 -10.33 -0.15 16.41
CA CYS A 25 -9.93 -1.23 17.32
C CYS A 25 -10.12 -0.82 18.79
N TYR A 26 -9.70 0.38 19.16
CA TYR A 26 -9.91 0.88 20.52
C TYR A 26 -11.40 1.00 20.89
N ALA A 27 -12.24 1.50 19.97
CA ALA A 27 -13.69 1.57 20.18
C ALA A 27 -14.32 0.18 20.38
N ASP A 28 -13.83 -0.84 19.68
CA ASP A 28 -14.30 -2.21 19.85
C ASP A 28 -13.84 -2.82 21.18
N ILE A 29 -12.59 -2.57 21.59
CA ILE A 29 -12.09 -2.94 22.92
C ILE A 29 -12.91 -2.25 24.02
N GLU A 30 -13.29 -0.99 23.85
CA GLU A 30 -14.15 -0.29 24.81
C GLU A 30 -15.50 -1.01 24.99
N LYS A 31 -16.12 -1.50 23.91
CA LYS A 31 -17.34 -2.32 24.00
C LYS A 31 -17.11 -3.62 24.76
N GLN A 32 -15.98 -4.28 24.54
CA GLN A 32 -15.61 -5.51 25.26
C GLN A 32 -15.46 -5.25 26.77
N TYR A 33 -14.79 -4.14 27.15
CA TYR A 33 -14.66 -3.73 28.56
C TYR A 33 -16.02 -3.44 29.20
N LEU A 34 -16.91 -2.74 28.50
CA LEU A 34 -18.27 -2.46 28.98
C LEU A 34 -19.08 -3.75 29.19
N ALA A 35 -18.96 -4.72 28.28
CA ALA A 35 -19.60 -6.02 28.41
C ALA A 35 -19.07 -6.79 29.64
N ALA A 36 -17.74 -6.82 29.83
CA ALA A 36 -17.12 -7.46 30.98
C ALA A 36 -17.53 -6.81 32.31
N GLN A 37 -17.58 -5.46 32.35
CA GLN A 37 -18.07 -4.72 33.52
C GLN A 37 -19.49 -5.10 33.89
N ARG A 38 -20.43 -5.11 32.92
CA ARG A 38 -21.83 -5.51 33.17
C ARG A 38 -21.94 -6.95 33.66
N GLN A 39 -21.16 -7.86 33.09
CA GLN A 39 -21.14 -9.26 33.54
C GLN A 39 -20.63 -9.39 34.98
N MET A 40 -19.56 -8.69 35.34
CA MET A 40 -19.03 -8.71 36.71
C MET A 40 -20.01 -8.08 37.70
N GLU A 41 -20.63 -6.96 37.35
CA GLU A 41 -21.67 -6.34 38.17
C GLU A 41 -22.85 -7.29 38.40
N ALA A 42 -23.34 -7.96 37.36
CA ALA A 42 -24.40 -8.96 37.48
C ALA A 42 -24.00 -10.13 38.39
N LYS A 43 -22.75 -10.61 38.28
CA LYS A 43 -22.19 -11.68 39.13
C LYS A 43 -22.10 -11.26 40.60
N ILE A 44 -21.64 -10.04 40.87
CA ILE A 44 -21.58 -9.45 42.22
C ILE A 44 -22.99 -9.31 42.80
N ASN A 45 -23.94 -8.74 42.04
CA ASN A 45 -25.32 -8.57 42.49
C ASN A 45 -26.01 -9.91 42.78
N ALA A 46 -25.84 -10.91 41.91
CA ALA A 46 -26.36 -12.25 42.12
C ALA A 46 -25.75 -12.92 43.36
N TRP A 47 -24.48 -12.63 43.66
CA TRP A 47 -23.83 -13.11 44.88
C TRP A 47 -24.46 -12.50 46.14
N TYR A 48 -24.66 -11.17 46.19
CA TYR A 48 -25.35 -10.52 47.31
C TYR A 48 -26.79 -11.00 47.48
N GLN A 49 -27.52 -11.24 46.39
CA GLN A 49 -28.89 -11.80 46.44
C GLN A 49 -28.92 -13.21 47.02
N ARG A 50 -28.00 -14.09 46.61
CA ARG A 50 -27.87 -15.43 47.19
C ARG A 50 -27.47 -15.37 48.66
N PHE A 51 -26.56 -14.48 49.03
CA PHE A 51 -26.17 -14.26 50.43
C PHE A 51 -27.38 -13.84 51.28
N ALA A 52 -28.20 -12.91 50.78
CA ALA A 52 -29.42 -12.48 51.47
C ALA A 52 -30.39 -13.64 51.69
N LYS A 53 -30.69 -14.39 50.62
CA LYS A 53 -31.62 -15.52 50.64
C LYS A 53 -31.17 -16.63 51.58
N ASN A 54 -29.89 -17.00 51.53
CA ASN A 54 -29.35 -18.13 52.30
C ASN A 54 -29.27 -17.83 53.81
N ASN A 55 -29.21 -16.56 54.20
CA ASN A 55 -29.17 -16.13 55.59
C ASN A 55 -30.51 -15.59 56.08
N GLU A 56 -31.57 -15.68 55.26
CA GLU A 56 -32.92 -15.18 55.58
C GLU A 56 -32.98 -13.69 55.98
N ILE A 57 -32.06 -12.89 55.42
CA ILE A 57 -31.94 -11.45 55.67
C ILE A 57 -32.38 -10.67 54.44
N SER A 58 -32.83 -9.42 54.64
CA SER A 58 -33.14 -8.54 53.51
C SER A 58 -31.91 -8.26 52.66
N LEU A 59 -32.06 -7.88 51.38
CA LEU A 59 -30.91 -7.48 50.56
C LEU A 59 -30.17 -6.27 51.14
N VAL A 60 -30.89 -5.39 51.85
CA VAL A 60 -30.32 -4.24 52.55
C VAL A 60 -29.49 -4.69 53.76
N GLU A 61 -29.98 -5.69 54.51
CA GLU A 61 -29.23 -6.32 55.59
C GLU A 61 -28.06 -7.15 55.07
N ALA A 62 -28.19 -7.89 53.97
CA ALA A 62 -27.08 -8.58 53.32
C ALA A 62 -25.96 -7.63 52.90
N ARG A 63 -26.32 -6.44 52.43
CA ARG A 63 -25.36 -5.36 52.11
C ARG A 63 -24.76 -4.70 53.36
N ARG A 64 -25.39 -4.83 54.54
CA ARG A 64 -24.95 -4.28 55.84
C ARG A 64 -24.23 -5.29 56.75
N LEU A 65 -24.62 -6.56 56.77
CA LEU A 65 -24.18 -7.61 57.69
C LEU A 65 -22.79 -8.15 57.34
N LEU A 66 -22.38 -8.02 56.07
CA LEU A 66 -20.98 -8.19 55.69
C LEU A 66 -20.03 -7.17 56.39
N ASN A 67 -20.57 -6.21 57.16
CA ASN A 67 -19.82 -5.21 57.91
C ASN A 67 -19.64 -5.56 59.39
N SER A 68 -20.17 -6.68 59.89
CA SER A 68 -20.15 -6.98 61.32
C SER A 68 -19.96 -8.47 61.62
N SER A 69 -18.81 -8.79 62.25
CA SER A 69 -18.46 -10.00 63.01
C SER A 69 -18.57 -11.40 62.39
N GLU A 70 -19.15 -11.61 61.21
CA GLU A 70 -19.15 -12.92 60.52
C GLU A 70 -17.91 -13.19 59.65
N LEU A 71 -16.87 -12.36 59.79
CA LEU A 71 -15.56 -12.58 59.16
C LEU A 71 -14.80 -13.80 59.71
N ASP A 72 -15.24 -14.39 60.82
CA ASP A 72 -14.62 -15.59 61.39
C ASP A 72 -15.05 -16.90 60.69
N GLU A 73 -16.17 -16.93 59.97
CA GLU A 73 -16.56 -18.07 59.10
C GLU A 73 -15.90 -18.04 57.70
N LEU A 74 -15.25 -16.93 57.34
CA LEU A 74 -14.62 -16.74 56.02
C LEU A 74 -13.11 -17.04 56.01
N LYS A 75 -12.56 -17.54 57.10
CA LYS A 75 -11.15 -17.92 57.18
C LYS A 75 -11.01 -19.36 56.65
N TRP A 76 -10.22 -19.55 55.60
CA TRP A 76 -8.92 -20.23 55.64
C TRP A 76 -8.22 -20.18 54.24
N ASP A 77 -6.92 -19.90 54.31
CA ASP A 77 -5.77 -19.86 53.37
C ASP A 77 -5.91 -19.61 51.84
N VAL A 78 -6.07 -18.32 51.47
CA VAL A 78 -5.89 -17.78 50.11
C VAL A 78 -4.41 -17.76 49.65
N GLU A 79 -3.44 -17.81 50.57
CA GLU A 79 -2.00 -17.85 50.25
C GLU A 79 -1.60 -19.20 49.64
N GLN A 80 -2.26 -20.31 50.02
CA GLN A 80 -2.10 -21.61 49.37
C GLN A 80 -2.54 -21.62 47.90
N TYR A 81 -3.63 -20.91 47.56
CA TYR A 81 -4.16 -20.86 46.19
C TYR A 81 -3.33 -19.96 45.26
N ILE A 82 -2.84 -18.82 45.78
CA ILE A 82 -1.91 -17.93 45.06
C ILE A 82 -0.57 -18.63 44.78
N ARG A 83 -0.13 -19.53 45.67
CA ARG A 83 1.07 -20.35 45.48
C ARG A 83 0.85 -21.45 44.42
N TYR A 84 -0.30 -22.13 44.42
CA TYR A 84 -0.62 -23.16 43.42
C TYR A 84 -0.86 -22.59 42.00
N GLY A 85 -1.50 -21.42 41.89
CA GLY A 85 -1.73 -20.73 40.61
C GLY A 85 -0.47 -20.09 40.01
N LYS A 86 0.57 -19.87 40.83
CA LYS A 86 1.90 -19.44 40.36
C LYS A 86 2.76 -20.58 39.80
N GLU A 87 2.45 -21.83 40.17
CA GLU A 87 3.26 -23.01 39.81
C GLU A 87 2.74 -23.76 38.56
N ASN A 88 1.53 -23.48 38.06
CA ASN A 88 0.98 -24.11 36.86
C ASN A 88 0.50 -23.08 35.83
N ALA A 89 1.46 -22.42 35.18
CA ALA A 89 1.22 -21.80 33.90
C ALA A 89 1.33 -22.89 32.83
N ILE A 90 0.23 -23.12 32.08
CA ILE A 90 0.14 -23.67 30.71
C ILE A 90 -0.95 -24.75 30.59
N ASN A 91 -1.84 -24.50 29.62
CA ASN A 91 -2.83 -25.39 29.01
C ASN A 91 -4.22 -25.47 29.70
N GLY A 92 -5.28 -25.33 28.88
CA GLY A 92 -6.70 -25.26 29.21
C GLY A 92 -7.33 -26.51 29.87
N GLN A 93 -6.58 -27.28 30.65
CA GLN A 93 -7.10 -28.27 31.59
C GLN A 93 -7.75 -27.64 32.85
N TRP A 94 -7.62 -26.32 33.00
CA TRP A 94 -8.13 -25.50 34.10
C TRP A 94 -9.56 -25.85 34.54
N MET A 95 -10.54 -26.00 33.63
CA MET A 95 -11.94 -26.22 34.04
C MET A 95 -12.17 -27.54 34.80
N LYS A 96 -11.53 -28.64 34.38
CA LYS A 96 -11.72 -29.97 35.00
C LYS A 96 -10.98 -30.09 36.33
N GLU A 97 -9.84 -29.43 36.45
CA GLU A 97 -9.10 -29.38 37.70
C GLU A 97 -9.77 -28.44 38.71
N LEU A 98 -10.41 -27.35 38.24
CA LEU A 98 -11.17 -26.42 39.09
C LEU A 98 -12.39 -27.07 39.73
N GLU A 99 -13.16 -27.83 38.95
CA GLU A 99 -14.38 -28.50 39.41
C GLU A 99 -14.04 -29.56 40.47
N ASN A 100 -12.95 -30.29 40.25
CA ASN A 100 -12.44 -31.29 41.17
C ASN A 100 -11.82 -30.70 42.44
N ALA A 101 -11.13 -29.56 42.35
CA ALA A 101 -10.58 -28.85 43.52
C ALA A 101 -11.68 -28.18 44.35
N SER A 102 -12.68 -27.58 43.70
CA SER A 102 -13.91 -27.01 44.27
C SER A 102 -14.72 -28.02 45.07
N ALA A 103 -14.87 -29.24 44.54
CA ALA A 103 -15.62 -30.29 45.21
C ALA A 103 -14.84 -30.94 46.36
N LYS A 104 -13.50 -30.91 46.33
CA LYS A 104 -12.63 -31.55 47.35
C LYS A 104 -12.19 -30.61 48.48
N VAL A 105 -12.14 -29.31 48.22
CA VAL A 105 -11.69 -28.29 49.16
C VAL A 105 -12.79 -27.27 49.23
N HIS A 106 -13.45 -27.12 50.38
CA HIS A 106 -14.58 -26.23 50.59
C HIS A 106 -14.25 -24.76 50.20
N ILE A 107 -14.38 -24.41 48.92
CA ILE A 107 -14.11 -23.06 48.39
C ILE A 107 -15.07 -22.08 49.06
N ASN A 108 -14.53 -21.00 49.62
CA ASN A 108 -15.37 -19.98 50.24
C ASN A 108 -16.13 -19.16 49.17
N ARG A 109 -17.27 -18.57 49.53
CA ARG A 109 -18.14 -17.84 48.59
C ARG A 109 -17.44 -16.68 47.89
N LEU A 110 -16.38 -16.12 48.48
CA LEU A 110 -15.58 -15.03 47.91
C LEU A 110 -14.65 -15.54 46.80
N GLU A 111 -13.97 -16.67 47.01
CA GLU A 111 -13.14 -17.32 46.00
C GLU A 111 -13.93 -17.71 44.76
N ALA A 112 -15.14 -18.24 44.93
CA ALA A 112 -16.04 -18.53 43.81
C ALA A 112 -16.38 -17.26 42.99
N LEU A 113 -16.60 -16.12 43.66
CA LEU A 113 -16.86 -14.84 42.98
C LEU A 113 -15.60 -14.32 42.25
N LYS A 114 -14.43 -14.41 42.87
CA LYS A 114 -13.14 -14.04 42.24
C LYS A 114 -12.89 -14.87 40.97
N LEU A 115 -13.13 -16.17 41.02
CA LEU A 115 -13.01 -17.07 39.87
C LEU A 115 -13.97 -16.68 38.74
N GLN A 116 -15.23 -16.36 39.08
CA GLN A 116 -16.20 -15.89 38.10
C GLN A 116 -15.79 -14.55 37.46
N MET A 117 -15.19 -13.63 38.24
CA MET A 117 -14.67 -12.37 37.69
C MET A 117 -13.46 -12.61 36.79
N GLN A 118 -12.52 -13.45 37.23
CA GLN A 118 -11.36 -13.83 36.43
C GLN A 118 -11.79 -14.42 35.08
N GLN A 119 -12.80 -15.29 35.05
CA GLN A 119 -13.37 -15.81 33.81
C GLN A 119 -13.85 -14.68 32.87
N SER A 120 -14.54 -13.66 33.40
CA SER A 120 -14.97 -12.51 32.58
C SER A 120 -13.77 -11.71 32.05
N LEU A 121 -12.65 -11.68 32.77
CA LEU A 121 -11.41 -11.09 32.28
C LEU A 121 -10.71 -11.96 31.24
N GLU A 122 -10.70 -13.29 31.36
CA GLU A 122 -10.11 -14.17 30.35
C GLU A 122 -10.80 -13.99 28.98
N VAL A 123 -12.14 -13.92 28.98
CA VAL A 123 -12.91 -13.64 27.75
C VAL A 123 -12.59 -12.25 27.19
N LEU A 124 -12.52 -11.23 28.06
CA LEU A 124 -12.18 -9.87 27.64
C LEU A 124 -10.80 -9.81 26.97
N PHE A 125 -9.78 -10.37 27.62
CA PHE A 125 -8.40 -10.27 27.13
C PHE A 125 -8.15 -11.18 25.91
N GLY A 126 -8.85 -12.30 25.79
CA GLY A 126 -8.86 -13.08 24.55
C GLY A 126 -9.41 -12.29 23.37
N ASN A 127 -10.60 -11.68 23.52
CA ASN A 127 -11.19 -10.84 22.47
C ASN A 127 -10.34 -9.60 22.16
N GLN A 128 -9.71 -9.00 23.17
CA GLN A 128 -8.80 -7.88 23.00
C GLN A 128 -7.58 -8.31 22.18
N LEU A 129 -6.99 -9.46 22.48
CA LEU A 129 -5.86 -10.01 21.73
C LEU A 129 -6.23 -10.20 20.25
N ASP A 130 -7.35 -10.85 19.97
CA ASP A 130 -7.83 -11.09 18.61
C ASP A 130 -8.05 -9.77 17.84
N SER A 131 -8.63 -8.76 18.50
CA SER A 131 -8.88 -7.45 17.89
C SER A 131 -7.60 -6.68 17.59
N VAL A 132 -6.60 -6.77 18.48
CA VAL A 132 -5.29 -6.14 18.30
C VAL A 132 -4.50 -6.85 17.21
N ASP A 133 -4.46 -8.18 17.23
CA ASP A 133 -3.76 -8.99 16.22
C ASP A 133 -4.30 -8.71 14.81
N SER A 134 -5.63 -8.74 14.62
CA SER A 134 -6.21 -8.46 13.30
C SER A 134 -5.89 -7.04 12.83
N THR A 135 -5.99 -6.05 13.73
CA THR A 135 -5.72 -4.64 13.39
C THR A 135 -4.26 -4.44 13.02
N ILE A 136 -3.32 -5.08 13.71
CA ILE A 136 -1.89 -4.98 13.42
C ILE A 136 -1.55 -5.67 12.08
N ARG A 137 -2.13 -6.85 11.81
CA ARG A 137 -1.99 -7.54 10.51
C ARG A 137 -2.48 -6.65 9.37
N ASP A 138 -3.68 -6.09 9.52
CA ASP A 138 -4.28 -5.19 8.53
C ASP A 138 -3.44 -3.91 8.35
N ALA A 139 -2.99 -3.30 9.44
CA ALA A 139 -2.16 -2.10 9.40
C ALA A 139 -0.83 -2.34 8.69
N TYR A 140 -0.19 -3.49 8.92
CA TYR A 140 1.04 -3.87 8.26
C TYR A 140 0.81 -4.15 6.76
N GLN A 141 -0.15 -5.01 6.43
CA GLN A 141 -0.42 -5.39 5.03
C GLN A 141 -0.89 -4.19 4.19
N SER A 142 -1.88 -3.44 4.69
CA SER A 142 -2.38 -2.25 4.00
C SER A 142 -1.32 -1.15 3.94
N GLY A 143 -0.53 -0.97 5.00
CA GLY A 143 0.58 -0.03 5.05
C GLY A 143 1.62 -0.29 3.98
N PHE A 144 2.04 -1.55 3.82
CA PHE A 144 3.00 -1.96 2.80
C PHE A 144 2.45 -1.69 1.39
N LEU A 145 1.24 -2.16 1.10
CA LEU A 145 0.66 -2.07 -0.24
C LEU A 145 0.35 -0.63 -0.65
N HIS A 146 -0.22 0.18 0.25
CA HIS A 146 -0.48 1.60 -0.06
C HIS A 146 0.81 2.41 -0.19
N THR A 147 1.86 2.07 0.57
CA THR A 147 3.19 2.67 0.40
C THR A 147 3.76 2.37 -0.99
N ALA A 148 3.71 1.11 -1.42
CA ALA A 148 4.16 0.71 -2.74
C ALA A 148 3.35 1.38 -3.86
N TYR A 149 2.03 1.47 -3.71
CA TYR A 149 1.16 2.17 -4.63
C TYR A 149 1.52 3.65 -4.78
N GLU A 150 1.64 4.38 -3.67
CA GLU A 150 1.94 5.82 -3.73
C GLU A 150 3.33 6.10 -4.30
N ILE A 151 4.31 5.23 -4.02
CA ILE A 151 5.65 5.30 -4.62
C ILE A 151 5.57 5.06 -6.13
N GLN A 152 5.01 3.93 -6.57
CA GLN A 152 4.94 3.57 -7.99
C GLN A 152 4.13 4.59 -8.81
N LYS A 153 3.07 5.14 -8.21
CA LYS A 153 2.29 6.24 -8.77
C LYS A 153 3.08 7.54 -8.85
N GLY A 154 3.78 7.91 -7.78
CA GLY A 154 4.54 9.15 -7.70
C GLY A 154 5.69 9.22 -8.70
N ILE A 155 6.37 8.10 -8.93
CA ILE A 155 7.45 7.97 -9.92
C ILE A 155 6.94 7.62 -11.33
N GLY A 156 5.64 7.34 -11.48
CA GLY A 156 4.98 6.97 -12.73
C GLY A 156 5.45 5.64 -13.33
N THR A 157 6.04 4.76 -12.52
CA THR A 157 6.67 3.50 -12.94
C THR A 157 6.22 2.39 -12.00
N GLY A 158 5.70 1.30 -12.55
CA GLY A 158 5.21 0.14 -11.83
C GLY A 158 6.07 -1.09 -12.09
N TRP A 159 6.27 -1.88 -11.06
CA TRP A 159 6.94 -3.18 -11.15
C TRP A 159 6.26 -4.16 -10.21
N SER A 160 6.41 -5.44 -10.52
CA SER A 160 5.98 -6.51 -9.63
C SER A 160 6.99 -6.66 -8.50
N PHE A 161 6.49 -6.87 -7.29
CA PHE A 161 7.24 -7.11 -6.06
C PHE A 161 6.57 -8.25 -5.29
N THR A 162 7.27 -8.82 -4.32
CA THR A 162 6.66 -9.86 -3.49
C THR A 162 5.79 -9.23 -2.42
N SER A 163 4.47 -9.31 -2.59
CA SER A 163 3.53 -8.88 -1.55
C SER A 163 3.74 -9.67 -0.25
N PRO A 164 3.66 -9.03 0.93
CA PRO A 164 3.77 -9.74 2.21
C PRO A 164 2.71 -10.84 2.32
N ASN A 165 3.17 -12.07 2.55
CA ASN A 165 2.30 -13.20 2.83
C ASN A 165 2.06 -13.35 4.33
N ASP A 166 1.05 -14.13 4.71
CA ASP A 166 0.65 -14.32 6.12
C ASP A 166 1.81 -14.79 7.01
N ARG A 167 2.73 -15.60 6.46
CA ARG A 167 3.89 -16.11 7.20
C ARG A 167 4.89 -15.00 7.52
N LEU A 168 5.16 -14.11 6.56
CA LEU A 168 6.01 -12.95 6.79
C LEU A 168 5.37 -12.01 7.81
N ILE A 169 4.09 -11.70 7.64
CA ILE A 169 3.33 -10.86 8.57
C ILE A 169 3.39 -11.46 9.98
N ASP A 170 3.11 -12.76 10.12
CA ASP A 170 3.15 -13.46 11.40
C ASP A 170 4.53 -13.38 12.07
N THR A 171 5.60 -13.51 11.27
CA THR A 171 6.98 -13.40 11.75
C THR A 171 7.30 -11.99 12.25
N VAL A 172 6.84 -10.96 11.52
CA VAL A 172 7.12 -9.56 11.86
C VAL A 172 6.34 -9.13 13.10
N ILE A 173 5.05 -9.45 13.19
CA ILE A 173 4.19 -8.95 14.27
C ILE A 173 4.48 -9.62 15.62
N HIS A 174 5.00 -10.85 15.61
CA HIS A 174 5.41 -11.57 16.83
C HIS A 174 6.87 -11.31 17.22
N LYS A 175 7.60 -10.48 16.47
CA LYS A 175 8.95 -10.06 16.84
C LYS A 175 8.86 -8.82 17.74
N PRO A 176 9.46 -8.84 18.94
CA PRO A 176 9.54 -7.64 19.78
C PRO A 176 10.27 -6.51 19.06
N TRP A 177 9.65 -5.34 18.99
CA TRP A 177 10.24 -4.14 18.39
C TRP A 177 10.73 -3.14 19.44
N ALA A 178 10.11 -3.11 20.63
CA ALA A 178 10.45 -2.17 21.68
C ALA A 178 11.60 -2.68 22.58
N ALA A 179 12.28 -1.75 23.24
CA ALA A 179 13.46 -2.03 24.06
C ALA A 179 13.22 -2.97 25.27
N ASP A 180 11.96 -3.15 25.70
CA ASP A 180 11.60 -4.06 26.79
C ASP A 180 11.55 -5.54 26.37
N GLY A 181 11.74 -5.84 25.08
CA GLY A 181 11.74 -7.20 24.55
C GLY A 181 10.38 -7.89 24.54
N GLN A 182 9.28 -7.15 24.78
CA GLN A 182 7.92 -7.69 24.80
C GLN A 182 7.19 -7.49 23.48
N THR A 183 6.35 -8.45 23.12
CA THR A 183 5.35 -8.31 22.06
C THR A 183 4.09 -7.63 22.58
N PHE A 184 3.19 -7.20 21.68
CA PHE A 184 1.87 -6.69 22.09
C PHE A 184 1.08 -7.76 22.86
N SER A 185 1.20 -9.03 22.48
CA SER A 185 0.55 -10.16 23.17
C SER A 185 1.04 -10.29 24.62
N ASP A 186 2.35 -10.23 24.84
CA ASP A 186 2.94 -10.26 26.19
C ASP A 186 2.42 -9.11 27.06
N ARG A 187 2.31 -7.90 26.48
CA ARG A 187 1.77 -6.72 27.17
C ARG A 187 0.28 -6.90 27.51
N ILE A 188 -0.52 -7.49 26.62
CA ILE A 188 -1.93 -7.79 26.86
C ILE A 188 -2.07 -8.75 28.04
N TRP A 189 -1.32 -9.85 28.05
CA TRP A 189 -1.38 -10.84 29.14
C TRP A 189 -0.83 -10.30 30.47
N THR A 190 0.23 -9.49 30.43
CA THR A 190 0.76 -8.80 31.61
C THR A 190 -0.27 -7.84 32.20
N ASN A 191 -0.96 -7.07 31.34
CA ASN A 191 -2.05 -6.17 31.76
C ASN A 191 -3.23 -6.94 32.35
N LYS A 192 -3.57 -8.12 31.82
CA LYS A 192 -4.57 -9.02 32.41
C LYS A 192 -4.20 -9.38 33.83
N GLN A 193 -2.99 -9.88 34.05
CA GLN A 193 -2.54 -10.32 35.39
C GLN A 193 -2.58 -9.17 36.38
N LYS A 194 -2.15 -7.98 35.95
CA LYS A 194 -2.24 -6.76 36.76
C LYS A 194 -3.68 -6.45 37.14
N LEU A 195 -4.62 -6.47 36.18
CA LEU A 195 -6.02 -6.18 36.44
C LEU A 195 -6.66 -7.21 37.36
N VAL A 196 -6.43 -8.51 37.14
CA VAL A 196 -6.90 -9.59 38.03
C VAL A 196 -6.46 -9.32 39.47
N ASN A 197 -5.18 -8.99 39.68
CA ASN A 197 -4.64 -8.68 41.00
C ASN A 197 -5.28 -7.43 41.62
N GLU A 198 -5.47 -6.37 40.84
CA GLU A 198 -6.11 -5.13 41.29
C GLU A 198 -7.59 -5.33 41.66
N LEU A 199 -8.35 -6.10 40.87
CA LEU A 199 -9.75 -6.41 41.17
C LEU A 199 -9.86 -7.30 42.42
N ASN A 200 -9.01 -8.33 42.53
CA ASN A 200 -8.96 -9.20 43.71
C ASN A 200 -8.64 -8.42 44.98
N THR A 201 -7.64 -7.55 44.93
CA THR A 201 -7.26 -6.69 46.07
C THR A 201 -8.39 -5.75 46.45
N THR A 202 -8.98 -5.07 45.47
CA THR A 202 -10.10 -4.14 45.67
C THR A 202 -11.30 -4.85 46.29
N MET A 203 -11.62 -6.05 45.83
CA MET A 203 -12.72 -6.86 46.36
C MET A 203 -12.46 -7.29 47.81
N VAL A 204 -11.27 -7.81 48.11
CA VAL A 204 -10.89 -8.21 49.48
C VAL A 204 -10.95 -7.02 50.43
N GLN A 205 -10.38 -5.87 50.05
CA GLN A 205 -10.38 -4.66 50.87
C GLN A 205 -11.79 -4.15 51.14
N ASN A 206 -12.65 -4.12 50.13
CA ASN A 206 -14.03 -3.66 50.31
C ASN A 206 -14.85 -4.62 51.20
N ILE A 207 -14.60 -5.92 51.12
CA ILE A 207 -15.24 -6.90 52.01
C ILE A 207 -14.74 -6.72 53.45
N ILE A 208 -13.42 -6.63 53.66
CA ILE A 208 -12.82 -6.46 54.99
C ILE A 208 -13.30 -5.15 55.66
N THR A 209 -13.42 -4.08 54.88
CA THR A 209 -13.83 -2.76 55.41
C THR A 209 -15.34 -2.59 55.51
N GLY A 210 -16.14 -3.59 55.12
CA GLY A 210 -17.60 -3.49 55.11
C GLY A 210 -18.11 -2.39 54.16
N ALA A 211 -17.43 -2.21 53.03
CA ALA A 211 -17.88 -1.27 52.01
C ALA A 211 -19.19 -1.77 51.38
N ASP A 212 -20.14 -0.85 51.19
CA ASP A 212 -21.39 -1.14 50.50
C ASP A 212 -21.15 -1.74 49.10
N SER A 213 -22.07 -2.60 48.65
CA SER A 213 -21.96 -3.29 47.36
C SER A 213 -21.77 -2.33 46.19
N GLN A 214 -22.45 -1.18 46.20
CA GLN A 214 -22.34 -0.20 45.13
C GLN A 214 -20.95 0.45 45.13
N LYS A 215 -20.40 0.78 46.31
CA LYS A 215 -19.03 1.30 46.43
C LYS A 215 -18.00 0.31 45.89
N THR A 216 -18.24 -0.99 46.10
CA THR A 216 -17.38 -2.06 45.56
C THR A 216 -17.46 -2.10 44.03
N ILE A 217 -18.67 -2.11 43.47
CA ILE A 217 -18.90 -2.09 42.01
C ILE A 217 -18.23 -0.87 41.38
N ASP A 218 -18.42 0.32 41.96
CA ASP A 218 -17.82 1.57 41.47
C ASP A 218 -16.29 1.53 41.52
N ALA A 219 -15.71 0.94 42.58
CA ALA A 219 -14.26 0.79 42.71
C ALA A 219 -13.68 -0.15 41.64
N LEU A 220 -14.33 -1.28 41.38
CA LEU A 220 -13.94 -2.22 40.33
C LEU A 220 -14.10 -1.58 38.94
N ALA A 221 -15.18 -0.83 38.71
CA ALA A 221 -15.40 -0.10 37.48
C ALA A 221 -14.28 0.93 37.20
N ARG A 222 -13.80 1.63 38.23
CA ARG A 222 -12.63 2.54 38.11
C ARG A 222 -11.37 1.80 37.67
N LYS A 223 -11.07 0.62 38.24
CA LYS A 223 -9.91 -0.20 37.84
C LYS A 223 -10.02 -0.69 36.40
N MET A 224 -11.19 -1.18 36.02
CA MET A 224 -11.51 -1.55 34.64
C MET A 224 -11.33 -0.39 33.67
N ASN A 225 -11.76 0.83 34.03
CA ASN A 225 -11.59 2.00 33.18
C ASN A 225 -10.11 2.38 33.01
N VAL A 226 -9.28 2.28 34.05
CA VAL A 226 -7.82 2.49 33.92
C VAL A 226 -7.19 1.46 32.98
N SER A 227 -7.56 0.18 33.11
CA SER A 227 -7.09 -0.87 32.21
C SER A 227 -7.52 -0.63 30.77
N LYS A 228 -8.75 -0.18 30.54
CA LYS A 228 -9.25 0.20 29.21
C LYS A 228 -8.40 1.32 28.58
N GLN A 229 -8.09 2.37 29.33
CA GLN A 229 -7.24 3.47 28.82
C GLN A 229 -5.83 2.98 28.47
N ASN A 230 -5.27 2.05 29.26
CA ASN A 230 -3.99 1.43 28.96
C ASN A 230 -4.07 0.56 27.69
N ALA A 231 -5.17 -0.17 27.49
CA ALA A 231 -5.42 -0.94 26.27
C ALA A 231 -5.49 -0.03 25.03
N GLY A 232 -6.19 1.11 25.12
CA GLY A 232 -6.22 2.09 24.03
C GLY A 232 -4.84 2.62 23.68
N ARG A 233 -4.04 3.01 24.68
CA ARG A 233 -2.65 3.45 24.45
C ARG A 233 -1.81 2.36 23.78
N LEU A 234 -1.97 1.11 24.21
CA LEU A 234 -1.26 -0.03 23.61
C LEU A 234 -1.62 -0.14 22.12
N VAL A 235 -2.91 -0.21 21.78
CA VAL A 235 -3.40 -0.32 20.39
C VAL A 235 -2.81 0.77 19.50
N MET A 236 -2.91 2.03 19.92
CA MET A 236 -2.42 3.16 19.11
C MET A 236 -0.90 3.12 18.92
N THR A 237 -0.17 2.68 19.95
CA THR A 237 1.30 2.61 19.89
C THR A 237 1.77 1.46 19.00
N GLU A 238 1.16 0.28 19.15
CA GLU A 238 1.49 -0.89 18.33
C GLU A 238 1.10 -0.66 16.87
N GLN A 239 -0.08 -0.09 16.60
CA GLN A 239 -0.50 0.26 15.24
C GLN A 239 0.52 1.20 14.58
N ALA A 240 0.93 2.29 15.26
CA ALA A 240 1.93 3.21 14.71
C ALA A 240 3.28 2.50 14.44
N ALA A 241 3.71 1.61 15.34
CA ALA A 241 4.95 0.85 15.16
C ALA A 241 4.90 -0.07 13.94
N PHE A 242 3.83 -0.87 13.81
CA PHE A 242 3.71 -1.80 12.69
C PHE A 242 3.40 -1.11 11.36
N SER A 243 2.77 0.06 11.38
CA SER A 243 2.65 0.94 10.21
C SER A 243 4.00 1.43 9.71
N ASN A 244 4.88 1.89 10.61
CA ASN A 244 6.24 2.30 10.23
C ASN A 244 7.12 1.08 9.86
N ALA A 245 6.92 -0.08 10.49
CA ALA A 245 7.59 -1.32 10.08
C ALA A 245 7.21 -1.72 8.64
N ALA A 246 5.93 -1.62 8.29
CA ALA A 246 5.47 -1.88 6.92
C ALA A 246 6.05 -0.89 5.91
N GLN A 247 6.14 0.40 6.27
CA GLN A 247 6.81 1.40 5.44
C GLN A 247 8.29 1.08 5.24
N LYS A 248 9.00 0.72 6.32
CA LYS A 248 10.42 0.30 6.28
C LYS A 248 10.63 -0.85 5.30
N ASP A 249 9.85 -1.91 5.46
CA ASP A 249 10.01 -3.12 4.65
C ASP A 249 9.66 -2.84 3.19
N CYS A 250 8.64 -2.00 2.94
CA CYS A 250 8.30 -1.55 1.59
C CYS A 250 9.40 -0.68 0.97
N PHE A 251 9.96 0.28 1.72
CA PHE A 251 11.08 1.11 1.28
C PHE A 251 12.30 0.25 0.91
N ALA A 252 12.60 -0.77 1.71
CA ALA A 252 13.68 -1.71 1.41
C ALA A 252 13.41 -2.51 0.13
N GLU A 253 12.20 -3.05 -0.04
CA GLU A 253 11.79 -3.78 -1.25
C GLU A 253 11.86 -2.91 -2.51
N LEU A 254 11.54 -1.62 -2.39
CA LEU A 254 11.53 -0.67 -3.50
C LEU A 254 12.87 0.04 -3.73
N GLY A 255 13.90 -0.29 -2.94
CA GLY A 255 15.24 0.30 -3.06
C GLY A 255 15.31 1.79 -2.74
N VAL A 256 14.45 2.27 -1.84
CA VAL A 256 14.55 3.62 -1.28
C VAL A 256 15.82 3.71 -0.45
N GLU A 257 16.64 4.74 -0.67
CA GLU A 257 17.95 4.88 0.00
C GLU A 257 17.87 5.74 1.27
N GLN A 258 16.99 6.74 1.28
CA GLN A 258 16.79 7.67 2.39
C GLN A 258 15.30 7.87 2.68
N PHE A 259 14.98 8.14 3.94
CA PHE A 259 13.63 8.47 4.38
C PHE A 259 13.64 9.78 5.17
N GLU A 260 12.51 10.46 5.20
CA GLU A 260 12.26 11.66 5.99
C GLU A 260 11.16 11.37 7.02
N VAL A 261 11.34 11.87 8.24
CA VAL A 261 10.35 11.76 9.33
C VAL A 261 9.28 12.83 9.14
N LEU A 262 8.02 12.41 9.21
CA LEU A 262 6.84 13.27 9.08
C LEU A 262 5.94 13.18 10.29
N GLU A 263 5.81 14.29 11.00
CA GLU A 263 4.91 14.42 12.15
C GLU A 263 3.65 15.19 11.78
N THR A 264 2.58 14.99 12.54
CA THR A 264 1.28 15.64 12.25
C THR A 264 1.33 17.17 12.38
N LEU A 265 2.26 17.70 13.20
CA LEU A 265 2.46 19.12 13.55
C LEU A 265 1.15 19.83 13.96
N ASP A 266 0.41 19.24 14.88
CA ASP A 266 -0.77 19.84 15.51
C ASP A 266 -0.54 20.19 16.99
N GLY A 267 -1.57 20.71 17.66
CA GLY A 267 -1.49 21.11 19.07
C GLY A 267 -1.20 19.97 20.07
N PHE A 268 -1.16 18.71 19.62
CA PHE A 268 -0.82 17.55 20.44
C PHE A 268 0.58 17.00 20.13
N THR A 269 1.28 17.59 19.16
CA THR A 269 2.64 17.17 18.80
C THR A 269 3.60 17.58 19.90
N CYS A 270 4.31 16.60 20.48
CA CYS A 270 5.27 16.88 21.54
C CYS A 270 6.56 17.51 20.98
N SER A 271 7.37 18.13 21.85
CA SER A 271 8.63 18.78 21.44
C SER A 271 9.63 17.82 20.78
N LEU A 272 9.67 16.55 21.21
CA LEU A 272 10.52 15.53 20.61
C LEU A 272 10.12 15.26 19.16
N CYS A 273 8.85 14.91 18.93
CA CYS A 273 8.31 14.72 17.58
C CYS A 273 8.52 15.97 16.72
N GLY A 274 8.14 17.16 17.22
CA GLY A 274 8.34 18.41 16.49
C GLY A 274 9.80 18.69 16.12
N SER A 275 10.77 18.20 16.90
CA SER A 275 12.20 18.31 16.57
C SER A 275 12.68 17.28 15.53
N MET A 276 12.01 16.13 15.45
CA MET A 276 12.31 15.08 14.46
C MET A 276 11.66 15.34 13.11
N ASP A 277 10.57 16.13 13.06
CA ASP A 277 9.89 16.47 11.81
C ASP A 277 10.85 17.09 10.77
N GLY A 278 10.83 16.52 9.57
CA GLY A 278 11.67 16.94 8.46
C GLY A 278 13.13 16.50 8.53
N GLN A 279 13.55 15.80 9.58
CA GLN A 279 14.86 15.13 9.58
C GLN A 279 14.82 13.94 8.61
N HIS A 280 15.92 13.73 7.89
CA HIS A 280 16.08 12.62 6.97
C HIS A 280 17.30 11.78 7.34
N PHE A 281 17.20 10.48 7.07
CA PHE A 281 18.20 9.48 7.44
C PHE A 281 18.35 8.43 6.33
N PRO A 282 19.52 7.79 6.20
CA PRO A 282 19.66 6.64 5.32
C PRO A 282 18.85 5.45 5.85
N MET A 283 18.34 4.59 4.96
CA MET A 283 17.58 3.40 5.34
C MET A 283 18.36 2.44 6.26
N SER A 284 19.70 2.46 6.20
CA SER A 284 20.56 1.69 7.11
C SER A 284 20.42 2.09 8.58
N GLN A 285 19.91 3.31 8.84
CA GLN A 285 19.63 3.82 10.17
C GLN A 285 18.16 3.69 10.56
N TYR A 286 17.29 3.07 9.73
CA TYR A 286 15.85 2.99 10.03
C TYR A 286 15.59 2.13 11.26
N GLU A 287 15.30 2.78 12.37
CA GLU A 287 15.07 2.18 13.67
C GLU A 287 13.87 2.84 14.36
N ILE A 288 12.82 2.05 14.56
CA ILE A 288 11.58 2.49 15.18
C ILE A 288 11.86 2.88 16.64
N GLY A 289 11.40 4.06 17.04
CA GLY A 289 11.63 4.65 18.36
C GLY A 289 12.94 5.42 18.49
N VAL A 290 13.81 5.41 17.47
CA VAL A 290 15.10 6.12 17.48
C VAL A 290 15.20 7.12 16.33
N THR A 291 15.11 6.66 15.08
CA THR A 291 15.19 7.50 13.87
C THR A 291 13.87 7.52 13.09
N ALA A 292 12.98 6.57 13.38
CA ALA A 292 11.63 6.51 12.81
C ALA A 292 10.58 6.42 13.93
N PRO A 293 9.37 6.99 13.73
CA PRO A 293 8.29 6.88 14.70
C PRO A 293 7.77 5.43 14.85
N PRO A 294 7.02 5.11 15.93
CA PRO A 294 6.63 6.00 17.03
C PRO A 294 7.76 6.26 18.03
N PHE A 295 8.00 7.54 18.35
CA PHE A 295 8.98 7.95 19.37
C PHE A 295 8.42 7.93 20.80
N HIS A 296 7.10 7.90 20.94
CA HIS A 296 6.41 7.88 22.22
C HIS A 296 5.04 7.17 22.09
N PRO A 297 4.41 6.79 23.20
CA PRO A 297 3.06 6.24 23.16
C PRO A 297 2.07 7.22 22.51
N ASN A 298 1.16 6.71 21.69
CA ASN A 298 0.21 7.52 20.88
C ASN A 298 0.87 8.48 19.88
N CYS A 299 2.10 8.23 19.45
CA CYS A 299 2.72 8.98 18.35
C CYS A 299 1.91 8.78 17.05
N ARG A 300 1.77 9.86 16.27
CA ARG A 300 1.05 9.93 14.99
C ARG A 300 1.99 10.35 13.85
N GLY A 301 3.27 10.01 14.04
CA GLY A 301 4.32 10.22 13.07
C GLY A 301 4.40 9.06 12.09
N CYS A 302 4.80 9.36 10.86
CA CYS A 302 5.14 8.39 9.84
C CYS A 302 6.46 8.76 9.15
N THR A 303 6.84 7.98 8.15
CA THR A 303 7.99 8.29 7.29
C THR A 303 7.56 8.43 5.84
N CYS A 304 8.31 9.19 5.04
CA CYS A 304 8.16 9.20 3.59
C CYS A 304 9.53 9.01 2.92
N PRO A 305 9.59 8.61 1.64
CA PRO A 305 10.85 8.56 0.93
C PRO A 305 11.44 9.97 0.79
N TYR A 306 12.76 10.06 0.93
CA TYR A 306 13.51 11.30 0.72
C TYR A 306 14.42 11.14 -0.49
N PHE A 307 14.45 12.18 -1.31
CA PHE A 307 15.26 12.25 -2.53
C PHE A 307 15.98 13.60 -2.54
N GLU A 308 17.31 13.59 -2.65
CA GLU A 308 18.14 14.81 -2.66
C GLU A 308 17.85 15.70 -3.89
N ASP A 309 17.46 15.09 -5.00
CA ASP A 309 17.11 15.78 -6.23
C ASP A 309 15.59 16.02 -6.33
N ASP A 310 15.23 17.25 -6.73
CA ASP A 310 13.88 17.59 -7.18
C ASP A 310 13.69 16.92 -8.55
N PHE A 311 13.36 15.63 -8.53
CA PHE A 311 12.93 14.89 -9.70
C PHE A 311 11.60 15.49 -10.16
N GLY A 312 11.64 16.62 -10.86
CA GLY A 312 10.58 16.99 -11.77
C GLY A 312 10.37 15.77 -12.65
N VAL A 313 9.23 15.08 -12.48
CA VAL A 313 8.91 13.89 -13.29
C VAL A 313 9.20 14.26 -14.76
N PRO A 314 10.15 13.64 -15.49
CA PRO A 314 10.42 12.21 -15.63
C PRO A 314 11.91 11.77 -15.65
N GLY A 315 12.18 10.46 -15.43
CA GLY A 315 13.37 9.81 -16.00
C GLY A 315 14.31 9.08 -15.04
N GLU A 316 14.30 7.75 -15.20
CA GLU A 316 15.41 6.81 -14.97
C GLU A 316 15.94 6.55 -13.55
N ARG A 317 15.29 5.60 -12.88
CA ARG A 317 16.00 4.44 -12.31
C ARG A 317 15.23 3.15 -12.64
N ALA A 318 15.94 2.18 -13.19
CA ALA A 318 15.41 0.84 -13.44
C ALA A 318 15.59 -0.01 -12.18
N ALA A 319 14.49 -0.38 -11.52
CA ALA A 319 14.47 -1.50 -10.58
C ALA A 319 13.92 -2.73 -11.32
N ARG A 320 14.69 -3.82 -11.28
CA ARG A 320 14.33 -5.11 -11.90
C ARG A 320 13.39 -5.88 -10.97
N GLY A 321 12.21 -6.26 -11.46
CA GLY A 321 11.40 -7.32 -10.85
C GLY A 321 11.96 -8.72 -11.18
N GLU A 322 11.39 -9.77 -10.58
CA GLU A 322 11.79 -11.17 -10.81
C GLU A 322 11.60 -11.66 -12.27
N ASP A 323 10.74 -11.00 -13.07
CA ASP A 323 10.61 -11.22 -14.53
C ASP A 323 11.53 -10.32 -15.38
N GLY A 324 12.23 -9.38 -14.73
CA GLY A 324 13.12 -8.39 -15.32
C GLY A 324 12.45 -7.19 -16.01
N LYS A 325 11.12 -7.02 -15.97
CA LYS A 325 10.41 -5.98 -16.77
C LYS A 325 9.81 -4.86 -15.91
N THR A 326 10.01 -3.63 -16.36
CA THR A 326 9.48 -2.40 -15.75
C THR A 326 8.32 -1.86 -16.60
N TYR A 327 7.23 -1.42 -15.96
CA TYR A 327 6.04 -0.90 -16.62
C TYR A 327 5.74 0.53 -16.15
N TYR A 328 4.81 1.24 -16.80
CA TYR A 328 4.48 2.62 -16.45
C TYR A 328 3.09 2.71 -15.79
N VAL A 329 2.99 3.49 -14.72
CA VAL A 329 1.75 3.64 -13.93
C VAL A 329 1.06 4.96 -14.29
N PRO A 330 -0.15 4.93 -14.87
CA PRO A 330 -0.92 6.14 -15.15
C PRO A 330 -1.29 6.90 -13.87
N GLY A 331 -1.26 8.23 -13.90
CA GLY A 331 -1.60 9.06 -12.73
C GLY A 331 -3.06 8.94 -12.25
N ASN A 332 -3.97 8.48 -13.12
CA ASN A 332 -5.37 8.23 -12.83
C ASN A 332 -5.67 6.77 -12.41
N MET A 333 -4.67 5.88 -12.38
CA MET A 333 -4.84 4.50 -11.93
C MET A 333 -5.33 4.47 -10.47
N THR A 334 -6.33 3.63 -10.20
CA THR A 334 -6.85 3.39 -8.86
C THR A 334 -6.02 2.35 -8.11
N TYR A 335 -6.13 2.31 -6.79
CA TYR A 335 -5.41 1.35 -5.96
C TYR A 335 -5.78 -0.11 -6.29
N GLU A 336 -7.05 -0.41 -6.55
CA GLU A 336 -7.49 -1.78 -6.85
C GLU A 336 -6.97 -2.28 -8.22
N GLU A 337 -6.98 -1.40 -9.24
CA GLU A 337 -6.38 -1.69 -10.54
C GLU A 337 -4.88 -1.93 -10.44
N TRP A 338 -4.20 -1.10 -9.64
CA TRP A 338 -2.78 -1.24 -9.36
C TRP A 338 -2.46 -2.54 -8.64
N LYS A 339 -3.20 -2.85 -7.56
CA LYS A 339 -2.99 -4.05 -6.74
C LYS A 339 -3.13 -5.30 -7.60
N SER A 340 -4.20 -5.40 -8.37
CA SER A 340 -4.41 -6.54 -9.28
C SER A 340 -3.26 -6.69 -10.28
N SER A 341 -2.78 -5.58 -10.83
CA SER A 341 -1.74 -5.59 -11.87
C SER A 341 -0.35 -5.91 -11.32
N PHE A 342 0.07 -5.26 -10.23
CA PHE A 342 1.46 -5.26 -9.77
C PHE A 342 1.68 -6.08 -8.50
N ALA A 343 0.78 -5.96 -7.51
CA ALA A 343 0.89 -6.66 -6.24
C ALA A 343 0.48 -8.14 -6.34
N ASP A 344 -0.57 -8.42 -7.10
CA ASP A 344 -1.07 -9.78 -7.36
C ASP A 344 -0.45 -10.41 -8.63
N GLY A 345 0.26 -9.61 -9.43
CA GLY A 345 0.98 -10.08 -10.63
C GLY A 345 0.09 -10.49 -11.81
N ASN A 346 -1.12 -9.93 -11.95
CA ASN A 346 -2.05 -10.31 -13.01
C ASN A 346 -1.71 -9.64 -14.36
N ASN A 347 -1.02 -10.38 -15.25
CA ASN A 347 -0.67 -9.88 -16.58
C ASN A 347 -1.90 -9.50 -17.45
N ALA A 348 -3.02 -10.22 -17.31
CA ALA A 348 -4.26 -9.86 -18.03
C ALA A 348 -4.84 -8.52 -17.55
N ALA A 349 -4.59 -8.12 -16.30
CA ALA A 349 -4.97 -6.78 -15.82
C ALA A 349 -4.08 -5.69 -16.42
N LYS A 350 -2.76 -5.95 -16.56
CA LYS A 350 -1.81 -5.04 -17.22
C LYS A 350 -2.19 -4.79 -18.69
N ASP A 351 -2.58 -5.85 -19.40
CA ASP A 351 -2.98 -5.77 -20.81
C ASP A 351 -4.30 -5.00 -20.99
N ARG A 352 -5.33 -5.27 -20.16
CA ARG A 352 -6.61 -4.54 -20.21
C ARG A 352 -6.46 -3.04 -19.98
N LEU A 353 -5.49 -2.63 -19.19
CA LEU A 353 -5.23 -1.23 -18.85
C LEU A 353 -4.30 -0.52 -19.84
N GLY A 354 -3.88 -1.17 -20.92
CA GLY A 354 -3.04 -0.56 -21.95
C GLY A 354 -1.61 -0.24 -21.49
N ILE A 355 -1.15 -0.85 -20.40
CA ILE A 355 0.16 -0.52 -19.78
C ILE A 355 1.33 -1.06 -20.61
N ILE A 356 1.10 -2.18 -21.30
CA ILE A 356 2.08 -2.86 -22.15
C ILE A 356 1.83 -2.54 -23.63
N THR A 357 0.55 -2.57 -24.01
CA THR A 357 0.02 -2.34 -25.35
C THR A 357 -1.48 -2.18 -25.22
N ASN A 358 -2.11 -1.40 -26.09
CA ASN A 358 -3.57 -1.37 -26.23
C ASN A 358 -4.11 -2.41 -27.25
N ASN A 359 -3.24 -3.21 -27.88
CA ASN A 359 -3.59 -4.32 -28.76
C ASN A 359 -4.00 -5.55 -27.95
N ASN A 360 -5.29 -5.63 -27.59
CA ASN A 360 -5.88 -6.70 -26.79
C ASN A 360 -6.99 -7.42 -27.58
N GLU A 361 -7.21 -8.72 -27.33
CA GLU A 361 -8.21 -9.54 -28.06
C GLU A 361 -9.65 -9.05 -27.91
N SER A 362 -9.95 -8.26 -26.87
CA SER A 362 -11.27 -7.62 -26.71
C SER A 362 -11.45 -6.35 -27.54
N ASN A 363 -10.38 -5.82 -28.14
CA ASN A 363 -10.42 -4.66 -29.03
C ASN A 363 -10.92 -5.11 -30.42
N PRO A 364 -11.95 -4.48 -31.01
CA PRO A 364 -12.40 -4.78 -32.37
C PRO A 364 -11.30 -4.70 -33.43
N ASN A 365 -10.29 -3.86 -33.21
CA ASN A 365 -9.16 -3.64 -34.10
C ASN A 365 -7.93 -4.50 -33.73
N TYR A 366 -8.12 -5.58 -32.96
CA TYR A 366 -7.02 -6.45 -32.56
C TYR A 366 -6.24 -6.97 -33.77
N TYR A 367 -4.91 -6.86 -33.69
CA TYR A 367 -3.99 -7.34 -34.70
C TYR A 367 -3.09 -8.46 -34.14
N ASP A 368 -3.17 -9.65 -34.72
CA ASP A 368 -2.26 -10.75 -34.40
C ASP A 368 -0.92 -10.57 -35.13
N PHE A 369 0.06 -9.99 -34.44
CA PHE A 369 1.40 -9.75 -34.96
C PHE A 369 2.37 -10.92 -34.67
N LYS A 370 2.02 -11.85 -33.78
CA LYS A 370 3.01 -12.65 -33.05
C LYS A 370 3.84 -13.55 -33.98
N GLY A 371 5.16 -13.35 -33.98
CA GLY A 371 6.11 -14.18 -34.74
C GLY A 371 6.16 -13.89 -36.26
N LYS A 372 5.39 -12.92 -36.74
CA LYS A 372 5.42 -12.44 -38.13
C LYS A 372 6.73 -11.68 -38.41
N ASN A 373 7.19 -11.77 -39.65
CA ASN A 373 8.32 -10.99 -40.15
C ASN A 373 7.86 -9.61 -40.57
N VAL A 374 8.81 -8.67 -40.70
CA VAL A 374 8.51 -7.28 -41.05
C VAL A 374 7.68 -7.18 -42.32
N ASP A 375 8.10 -7.80 -43.44
CA ASP A 375 7.38 -7.75 -44.73
C ASP A 375 5.93 -8.27 -44.64
N THR A 376 5.70 -9.30 -43.83
CA THR A 376 4.36 -9.87 -43.61
C THR A 376 3.47 -8.88 -42.88
N VAL A 377 3.98 -8.31 -41.78
CA VAL A 377 3.25 -7.31 -41.00
C VAL A 377 2.91 -6.13 -41.89
N GLU A 378 3.92 -5.61 -42.58
CA GLU A 378 3.82 -4.47 -43.47
C GLU A 378 2.79 -4.64 -44.59
N SER A 379 2.67 -5.85 -45.16
CA SER A 379 1.69 -6.19 -46.21
C SER A 379 0.25 -6.34 -45.68
N GLU A 380 0.10 -6.47 -44.36
CA GLU A 380 -1.19 -6.56 -43.69
C GLU A 380 -1.63 -5.19 -43.17
N ILE A 381 -0.81 -4.52 -42.37
CA ILE A 381 -1.18 -3.26 -41.71
C ILE A 381 -1.33 -2.10 -42.70
N CYS A 382 -0.67 -2.13 -43.87
CA CYS A 382 -0.83 -1.09 -44.89
C CYS A 382 -2.25 -1.00 -45.48
N LYS A 383 -3.11 -1.99 -45.21
CA LYS A 383 -4.51 -2.05 -45.65
C LYS A 383 -5.48 -1.54 -44.59
N PHE A 384 -4.98 -1.20 -43.40
CA PHE A 384 -5.82 -0.71 -42.31
C PHE A 384 -6.12 0.78 -42.50
N ASP A 385 -7.34 1.16 -42.14
CA ASP A 385 -7.86 2.53 -42.14
C ASP A 385 -7.46 3.32 -40.88
N HIS A 386 -6.73 2.68 -39.98
CA HIS A 386 -6.17 3.25 -38.76
C HIS A 386 -4.70 2.86 -38.65
N GLU A 387 -3.94 3.65 -37.90
CA GLU A 387 -2.52 3.38 -37.67
C GLU A 387 -2.33 2.19 -36.73
N VAL A 388 -1.38 1.33 -37.06
CA VAL A 388 -0.94 0.17 -36.28
C VAL A 388 0.58 0.14 -36.31
N GLY A 389 1.19 0.25 -35.14
CA GLY A 389 2.63 0.25 -34.96
C GLY A 389 3.12 -1.09 -34.41
N VAL A 390 4.17 -1.65 -34.99
CA VAL A 390 4.74 -2.94 -34.59
C VAL A 390 6.25 -2.80 -34.35
N ILE A 391 6.70 -3.29 -33.21
CA ILE A 391 8.11 -3.32 -32.79
C ILE A 391 8.65 -4.73 -33.07
N PHE A 392 9.86 -4.80 -33.64
CA PHE A 392 10.52 -6.04 -34.01
C PHE A 392 11.85 -6.22 -33.27
N ASP A 393 12.11 -7.44 -32.81
CA ASP A 393 13.39 -7.87 -32.28
C ASP A 393 13.95 -9.00 -33.15
N ASN A 394 15.16 -8.81 -33.68
CA ASN A 394 15.79 -9.75 -34.62
C ASN A 394 14.87 -10.16 -35.79
N GLY A 395 14.15 -9.19 -36.37
CA GLY A 395 13.25 -9.39 -37.51
C GLY A 395 11.91 -10.05 -37.19
N LYS A 396 11.60 -10.29 -35.91
CA LYS A 396 10.34 -10.87 -35.46
C LYS A 396 9.52 -9.87 -34.66
N ALA A 397 8.24 -9.76 -34.96
CA ALA A 397 7.34 -8.87 -34.24
C ALA A 397 7.19 -9.28 -32.77
N VAL A 398 7.44 -8.35 -31.85
CA VAL A 398 7.45 -8.58 -30.39
C VAL A 398 6.42 -7.73 -29.64
N ASN A 399 5.94 -6.63 -30.22
CA ASN A 399 4.91 -5.79 -29.61
C ASN A 399 4.15 -5.02 -30.70
N CYS A 400 2.88 -4.68 -30.46
CA CYS A 400 2.02 -3.94 -31.36
C CYS A 400 1.32 -2.81 -30.60
N GLN A 401 0.94 -1.72 -31.26
CA GLN A 401 0.17 -0.61 -30.73
C GLN A 401 -0.89 -0.23 -31.77
N LEU A 402 -2.11 0.02 -31.31
CA LEU A 402 -3.23 0.47 -32.13
C LEU A 402 -3.37 1.99 -31.97
N GLY A 403 -3.42 2.70 -33.09
CA GLY A 403 -3.70 4.14 -33.18
C GLY A 403 -5.13 4.41 -33.63
N ASN A 404 -5.36 5.64 -34.09
CA ASN A 404 -6.57 6.06 -34.79
C ASN A 404 -6.27 6.32 -36.28
N GLU A 405 -7.16 6.99 -37.00
CA GLU A 405 -7.02 7.25 -38.45
C GLU A 405 -5.78 8.09 -38.80
N ASP A 406 -5.33 8.95 -37.89
CA ASP A 406 -4.31 9.98 -38.18
C ASP A 406 -3.09 9.93 -37.24
N THR A 407 -3.15 9.17 -36.15
CA THR A 407 -2.10 9.19 -35.10
C THR A 407 -1.97 7.88 -34.34
N ILE A 408 -0.73 7.59 -33.96
CA ILE A 408 -0.37 6.52 -33.03
C ILE A 408 0.46 7.07 -31.87
N GLU A 409 0.04 6.75 -30.64
CA GLU A 409 0.81 7.08 -29.44
C GLU A 409 1.33 5.80 -28.79
N PHE A 410 2.65 5.66 -28.73
CA PHE A 410 3.29 4.54 -28.06
C PHE A 410 3.30 4.74 -26.53
N THR A 411 3.00 3.68 -25.80
CA THR A 411 3.17 3.66 -24.34
C THR A 411 4.63 3.90 -23.98
N LYS A 412 4.88 4.46 -22.80
CA LYS A 412 6.25 4.63 -22.29
C LYS A 412 7.04 3.32 -22.24
N TYR A 413 6.37 2.16 -22.04
CA TYR A 413 6.99 0.84 -22.09
C TYR A 413 7.51 0.51 -23.50
N GLN A 414 6.68 0.74 -24.52
CA GLN A 414 7.04 0.56 -25.92
C GLN A 414 8.18 1.51 -26.31
N LEU A 415 8.10 2.79 -25.95
CA LEU A 415 9.14 3.78 -26.26
C LEU A 415 10.54 3.34 -25.78
N LYS A 416 10.66 2.79 -24.56
CA LYS A 416 11.93 2.20 -24.08
C LYS A 416 12.31 0.90 -24.80
N MET A 417 11.32 0.07 -25.18
CA MET A 417 11.56 -1.18 -25.89
C MET A 417 12.17 -0.94 -27.29
N MET A 418 11.85 0.17 -27.94
CA MET A 418 12.28 0.46 -29.32
C MET A 418 13.79 0.64 -29.49
N LYS A 419 14.54 0.89 -28.41
CA LYS A 419 15.99 1.12 -28.47
C LYS A 419 16.71 -0.06 -29.15
N GLY A 420 17.42 0.24 -30.24
CA GLY A 420 18.16 -0.74 -31.05
C GLY A 420 17.28 -1.73 -31.82
N LYS A 421 15.96 -1.48 -31.91
CA LYS A 421 14.98 -2.35 -32.57
C LYS A 421 14.45 -1.74 -33.86
N ASP A 422 13.88 -2.55 -34.72
CA ASP A 422 13.16 -2.08 -35.90
C ASP A 422 11.71 -1.79 -35.50
N VAL A 423 11.14 -0.68 -35.98
CA VAL A 423 9.76 -0.27 -35.71
C VAL A 423 9.11 0.05 -37.05
N THR A 424 7.89 -0.44 -37.27
CA THR A 424 7.07 -0.05 -38.42
C THR A 424 5.72 0.45 -37.95
N HIS A 425 5.13 1.40 -38.66
CA HIS A 425 3.68 1.64 -38.61
C HIS A 425 3.15 1.95 -39.99
N ASN A 426 1.85 1.82 -40.20
CA ASN A 426 1.23 2.23 -41.46
C ASN A 426 0.82 3.69 -41.43
N HIS A 427 0.96 4.35 -42.57
CA HIS A 427 0.27 5.60 -42.89
C HIS A 427 -0.88 5.25 -43.83
N PRO A 428 -2.16 5.35 -43.40
CA PRO A 428 -3.30 5.03 -44.26
C PRO A 428 -3.31 5.82 -45.58
N LEU A 429 -2.78 7.05 -45.57
CA LEU A 429 -2.63 7.89 -46.76
C LEU A 429 -1.33 7.66 -47.56
N SER A 430 -0.51 6.66 -47.18
CA SER A 430 0.79 6.35 -47.79
C SER A 430 1.77 7.54 -47.84
N THR A 431 1.65 8.48 -46.89
CA THR A 431 2.48 9.68 -46.80
C THR A 431 3.89 9.35 -46.28
N PRO A 432 4.90 10.18 -46.61
CA PRO A 432 6.21 10.10 -45.97
C PRO A 432 6.16 10.27 -44.44
N PRO A 433 7.21 9.89 -43.70
CA PRO A 433 7.31 10.09 -42.25
C PRO A 433 7.22 11.58 -41.88
N SER A 434 6.61 11.89 -40.74
CA SER A 434 6.58 13.25 -40.18
C SER A 434 7.83 13.55 -39.33
N PRO A 435 8.03 14.81 -38.89
CA PRO A 435 9.03 15.14 -37.88
C PRO A 435 8.88 14.29 -36.60
N GLU A 436 7.66 14.01 -36.15
CA GLU A 436 7.41 13.18 -34.98
C GLU A 436 7.98 11.77 -35.15
N ASP A 437 7.79 11.14 -36.32
CA ASP A 437 8.36 9.82 -36.64
C ASP A 437 9.89 9.83 -36.60
N LEU A 438 10.51 10.85 -37.19
CA LEU A 438 11.95 11.03 -37.16
C LEU A 438 12.46 11.17 -35.72
N TYR A 439 11.77 11.94 -34.88
CA TYR A 439 12.22 12.16 -33.51
C TYR A 439 11.88 11.02 -32.56
N LEU A 440 10.95 10.12 -32.90
CA LEU A 440 10.86 8.82 -32.23
C LEU A 440 12.13 8.01 -32.47
N LEU A 441 12.63 7.99 -33.72
CA LEU A 441 13.90 7.35 -34.06
C LEU A 441 15.09 7.98 -33.33
N VAL A 442 15.20 9.32 -33.33
CA VAL A 442 16.28 10.07 -32.66
C VAL A 442 16.26 9.87 -31.14
N ASN A 443 15.13 10.17 -30.50
CA ASN A 443 15.04 10.25 -29.04
C ASN A 443 15.17 8.88 -28.37
N TYR A 444 14.67 7.82 -29.01
CA TYR A 444 14.69 6.47 -28.45
C TYR A 444 15.77 5.57 -29.05
N LYS A 445 16.63 6.11 -29.92
CA LYS A 445 17.73 5.37 -30.58
C LYS A 445 17.24 4.08 -31.23
N VAL A 446 16.15 4.20 -31.97
CA VAL A 446 15.53 3.10 -32.71
C VAL A 446 16.47 2.72 -33.86
N LYS A 447 16.61 1.43 -34.19
CA LYS A 447 17.52 1.01 -35.27
C LYS A 447 17.02 1.49 -36.64
N SER A 448 15.76 1.21 -36.94
CA SER A 448 15.07 1.76 -38.11
C SER A 448 13.61 2.04 -37.79
N PHE A 449 13.08 3.14 -38.33
CA PHE A 449 11.68 3.52 -38.22
C PHE A 449 11.06 3.55 -39.61
N ARG A 450 10.03 2.74 -39.82
CA ARG A 450 9.46 2.43 -41.12
C ARG A 450 8.01 2.90 -41.20
N THR A 451 7.66 3.70 -42.20
CA THR A 451 6.27 4.09 -42.45
C THR A 451 5.79 3.41 -43.73
N CYS A 452 4.81 2.51 -43.60
CA CYS A 452 4.34 1.71 -44.72
C CYS A 452 3.00 2.19 -45.26
N GLY A 453 2.91 2.31 -46.58
CA GLY A 453 1.69 2.57 -47.31
C GLY A 453 1.38 1.45 -48.31
N GLU A 454 0.33 1.64 -49.12
CA GLU A 454 -0.03 0.69 -50.18
C GLU A 454 1.06 0.60 -51.26
N ASN A 455 1.75 1.72 -51.52
CA ASN A 455 2.69 1.86 -52.63
C ASN A 455 4.13 1.44 -52.29
N GLY A 456 4.45 1.24 -51.01
CA GLY A 456 5.81 0.99 -50.55
C GLY A 456 6.03 1.38 -49.10
N THR A 457 7.30 1.49 -48.70
CA THR A 457 7.69 1.78 -47.32
C THR A 457 8.82 2.78 -47.29
N TYR A 458 8.64 3.85 -46.52
CA TYR A 458 9.71 4.79 -46.21
C TYR A 458 10.49 4.27 -45.00
N VAL A 459 11.81 4.24 -45.10
CA VAL A 459 12.69 3.71 -44.07
C VAL A 459 13.67 4.80 -43.63
N LEU A 460 13.60 5.16 -42.36
CA LEU A 460 14.61 5.96 -41.67
C LEU A 460 15.52 5.03 -40.87
N GLU A 461 16.83 5.20 -40.99
CA GLU A 461 17.84 4.42 -40.27
C GLU A 461 18.64 5.33 -39.34
N TYR A 462 18.88 4.87 -38.11
CA TYR A 462 19.66 5.64 -37.15
C TYR A 462 21.15 5.58 -37.49
N ASN A 463 21.75 6.75 -37.68
CA ASN A 463 23.15 6.91 -38.08
C ASN A 463 23.76 8.21 -37.52
N GLU A 464 25.04 8.44 -37.77
CA GLU A 464 25.76 9.63 -37.27
C GLU A 464 25.21 10.98 -37.76
N GLN A 465 24.45 11.03 -38.85
CA GLN A 465 23.85 12.26 -39.37
C GLN A 465 22.55 12.58 -38.63
N VAL A 466 21.75 11.55 -38.34
CA VAL A 466 20.57 11.64 -37.49
C VAL A 466 20.94 12.16 -36.09
N GLU A 467 22.09 11.73 -35.53
CA GLU A 467 22.58 12.23 -34.23
C GLU A 467 22.93 13.73 -34.21
N LYS A 468 23.17 14.33 -35.39
CA LYS A 468 23.58 15.74 -35.55
C LYS A 468 22.40 16.66 -35.86
N LEU A 469 21.19 16.12 -35.95
CA LEU A 469 19.98 16.92 -36.14
C LEU A 469 19.80 17.91 -34.99
N PRO A 470 19.19 19.08 -35.25
CA PRO A 470 18.86 20.03 -34.20
C PRO A 470 17.80 19.46 -33.25
N ASP A 471 17.38 20.21 -32.23
CA ASP A 471 16.25 19.77 -31.40
C ASP A 471 14.93 19.70 -32.20
N PHE A 472 13.96 18.93 -31.68
CA PHE A 472 12.66 18.69 -32.35
C PHE A 472 11.98 19.98 -32.79
N LYS A 473 12.00 21.02 -31.94
CA LYS A 473 11.31 22.26 -32.25
C LYS A 473 11.95 22.94 -33.46
N THR A 474 13.26 23.10 -33.45
CA THR A 474 13.99 23.73 -34.56
C THR A 474 13.79 22.97 -35.87
N PHE A 475 13.80 21.64 -35.85
CA PHE A 475 13.54 20.83 -37.05
C PHE A 475 12.10 20.93 -37.53
N SER A 476 11.13 20.84 -36.62
CA SER A 476 9.70 20.96 -36.93
C SER A 476 9.39 22.32 -37.54
N ASP A 477 9.91 23.41 -36.96
CA ASP A 477 9.73 24.77 -37.48
C ASP A 477 10.29 24.87 -38.92
N THR A 478 11.47 24.28 -39.18
CA THR A 478 12.07 24.24 -40.53
C THR A 478 11.20 23.43 -41.50
N TYR A 479 10.66 22.29 -41.06
CA TYR A 479 9.79 21.44 -41.89
C TYR A 479 8.50 22.17 -42.27
N ASP A 480 7.86 22.83 -41.30
CA ASP A 480 6.62 23.58 -41.51
C ASP A 480 6.82 24.76 -42.47
N GLU A 481 7.96 25.46 -42.37
CA GLU A 481 8.34 26.51 -43.33
C GLU A 481 8.47 25.96 -44.76
N ILE A 482 9.14 24.83 -44.94
CA ILE A 482 9.30 24.17 -46.24
C ILE A 482 7.94 23.74 -46.81
N ILE A 483 7.08 23.13 -45.97
CA ILE A 483 5.73 22.73 -46.38
C ILE A 483 4.93 23.97 -46.81
N TYR A 484 5.00 25.05 -46.04
CA TYR A 484 4.31 26.31 -46.33
C TYR A 484 4.75 26.93 -47.66
N GLU A 485 6.04 26.88 -47.99
CA GLU A 485 6.58 27.36 -49.26
C GLU A 485 6.13 26.51 -50.46
N LEU A 486 5.99 25.20 -50.28
CA LEU A 486 5.69 24.26 -51.37
C LEU A 486 4.19 24.05 -51.59
N GLN A 487 3.35 24.24 -50.57
CA GLN A 487 1.93 23.86 -50.61
C GLN A 487 1.15 24.48 -51.78
N ASP A 488 1.41 25.75 -52.13
CA ASP A 488 0.66 26.46 -53.18
C ASP A 488 0.82 25.80 -54.54
N LYS A 489 2.05 25.35 -54.86
CA LYS A 489 2.36 24.63 -56.09
C LYS A 489 1.51 23.36 -56.20
N TYR A 490 1.48 22.54 -55.14
CA TYR A 490 0.76 21.27 -55.15
C TYR A 490 -0.76 21.45 -55.05
N TYR A 491 -1.22 22.51 -54.39
CA TYR A 491 -2.64 22.89 -54.38
C TYR A 491 -3.14 23.26 -55.78
N ASP A 492 -2.32 23.96 -56.57
CA ASP A 492 -2.66 24.27 -57.95
C ASP A 492 -2.68 23.01 -58.83
N GLU A 493 -1.79 22.04 -58.64
CA GLU A 493 -1.85 20.75 -59.33
C GLU A 493 -3.16 19.97 -59.06
N VAL A 494 -3.68 20.04 -57.81
CA VAL A 494 -4.99 19.46 -57.46
C VAL A 494 -6.12 20.13 -58.24
N LYS A 495 -6.09 21.46 -58.39
CA LYS A 495 -7.08 22.18 -59.23
C LYS A 495 -7.00 21.76 -60.70
N HIS A 496 -5.84 21.32 -61.16
CA HIS A 496 -5.61 20.84 -62.52
C HIS A 496 -5.87 19.33 -62.69
N GLY A 497 -6.45 18.67 -61.69
CA GLY A 497 -6.96 17.29 -61.79
C GLY A 497 -6.10 16.22 -61.11
N MET A 498 -5.03 16.59 -60.40
CA MET A 498 -4.30 15.66 -59.52
C MET A 498 -5.18 15.24 -58.35
N LYS A 499 -5.12 13.96 -57.95
CA LYS A 499 -5.81 13.52 -56.74
C LYS A 499 -5.17 14.16 -55.51
N GLN A 500 -6.00 14.54 -54.55
CA GLN A 500 -5.53 15.19 -53.32
C GLN A 500 -4.49 14.36 -52.55
N VAL A 501 -4.67 13.03 -52.49
CA VAL A 501 -3.73 12.13 -51.81
C VAL A 501 -2.36 12.12 -52.50
N ASP A 502 -2.33 12.06 -53.84
CA ASP A 502 -1.09 12.10 -54.61
C ASP A 502 -0.34 13.42 -54.40
N ALA A 503 -1.08 14.54 -54.32
CA ALA A 503 -0.50 15.84 -54.03
C ALA A 503 0.12 15.93 -52.63
N ILE A 504 -0.51 15.34 -51.62
CA ILE A 504 0.03 15.31 -50.24
C ILE A 504 1.31 14.47 -50.18
N ILE A 505 1.34 13.31 -50.85
CA ILE A 505 2.53 12.45 -50.92
C ILE A 505 3.69 13.21 -51.58
N LEU A 506 3.45 13.80 -52.76
CA LEU A 506 4.47 14.54 -53.50
C LEU A 506 4.97 15.79 -52.77
N LEU A 507 4.09 16.48 -52.02
CA LEU A 507 4.46 17.59 -51.16
C LEU A 507 5.40 17.13 -50.04
N GLY A 508 5.08 16.03 -49.37
CA GLY A 508 5.94 15.44 -48.34
C GLY A 508 7.28 14.97 -48.89
N GLU A 509 7.31 14.31 -50.05
CA GLU A 509 8.56 13.88 -50.70
C GLU A 509 9.45 15.10 -51.06
N ALA A 510 8.85 16.15 -51.60
CA ALA A 510 9.58 17.39 -51.92
C ALA A 510 10.11 18.10 -50.66
N ALA A 511 9.35 18.07 -49.55
CA ALA A 511 9.83 18.58 -48.28
C ALA A 511 11.04 17.80 -47.76
N TRP A 512 11.01 16.47 -47.87
CA TRP A 512 12.16 15.62 -47.50
C TRP A 512 13.39 15.83 -48.38
N GLU A 513 13.23 16.11 -49.69
CA GLU A 513 14.37 16.49 -50.54
C GLU A 513 15.00 17.82 -50.10
N ARG A 514 14.20 18.79 -49.65
CA ARG A 514 14.73 20.04 -49.07
C ARG A 514 15.43 19.82 -47.74
N LEU A 515 14.86 18.99 -46.86
CA LEU A 515 15.51 18.61 -45.60
C LEU A 515 16.83 17.86 -45.84
N TYR A 516 16.92 17.07 -46.91
CA TYR A 516 18.17 16.41 -47.30
C TYR A 516 19.26 17.43 -47.67
N GLU A 517 18.92 18.50 -48.38
CA GLU A 517 19.87 19.58 -48.70
C GLU A 517 20.43 20.27 -47.44
N LEU A 518 19.62 20.37 -46.38
CA LEU A 518 19.97 21.06 -45.13
C LEU A 518 20.70 20.17 -44.13
N TYR A 519 20.20 18.94 -43.95
CA TYR A 519 20.61 18.06 -42.86
C TYR A 519 21.24 16.74 -43.33
N ASN A 520 21.25 16.48 -44.64
CA ASN A 520 21.71 15.24 -45.26
C ASN A 520 20.95 13.99 -44.78
N VAL A 521 19.75 14.16 -44.22
CA VAL A 521 18.87 13.07 -43.75
C VAL A 521 17.63 13.02 -44.62
N LYS A 522 17.33 11.84 -45.18
CA LYS A 522 16.05 11.56 -45.83
C LYS A 522 15.66 10.08 -45.72
N PRO A 523 14.36 9.77 -45.71
CA PRO A 523 13.90 8.39 -45.76
C PRO A 523 14.26 7.73 -47.10
N ARG A 524 14.62 6.46 -47.06
CA ARG A 524 14.76 5.60 -48.25
C ARG A 524 13.39 5.00 -48.57
N PHE A 525 12.93 5.15 -49.81
CA PHE A 525 11.70 4.50 -50.26
C PHE A 525 11.97 3.09 -50.82
N GLU A 526 11.35 2.08 -50.23
CA GLU A 526 11.36 0.70 -50.68
C GLU A 526 10.02 0.38 -51.35
N ARG A 527 10.07 0.21 -52.68
CA ARG A 527 8.87 -0.11 -53.47
C ARG A 527 8.45 -1.55 -53.23
N ARG A 528 7.14 -1.76 -53.09
CA ARG A 528 6.54 -3.09 -52.93
C ARG A 528 6.02 -3.68 -54.24
#